data_AF-A0A661XAV6-F1
#
_entry.id   AF-A0A661XAV6-F1
#
_cell.length_a   1.000
_cell.length_b   1.000
_cell.length_c   1.000
_cell.angle_alpha   90.00
_cell.angle_beta   90.00
_cell.angle_gamma   90.00
#
_symmetry.space_group_name_H-M   'P 1'
#
loop_
_entity.id
_entity.type
_entity.pdbx_description
1 polymer ?
#
loop_
_entity_poly.entity_id
_entity_poly.type
_entity_poly.pdbx_seq_one_letter_code
_entity_poly.pdbx_strand_id
1 'polypeptide(L)'
;MLKEREKALLDIVIKEYILKGKPIGSKYILKKYRIGCSPATVRIILHSLEEKGYLDRLSSSSGRIPTDKGYKFYIKDILRETNARS
;
A
#
# COMPACT_ATOMS: atom_id res chain seq x y z
N MET A 1 -13.13 7.41 -2.86
CA MET A 1 -12.10 7.32 -3.92
C MET A 1 -10.72 7.48 -3.29
N LEU A 2 -9.69 6.74 -3.73
CA LEU A 2 -8.32 6.87 -3.18
C LEU A 2 -7.61 8.08 -3.76
N LYS A 3 -6.91 8.85 -2.91
CA LYS A 3 -6.01 9.94 -3.34
C LYS A 3 -4.75 9.34 -3.98
N GLU A 4 -4.07 10.10 -4.84
CA GLU A 4 -2.87 9.62 -5.54
C GLU A 4 -1.79 9.06 -4.59
N ARG A 5 -1.55 9.75 -3.48
CA ARG A 5 -0.58 9.27 -2.47
C ARG A 5 -1.03 7.98 -1.79
N GLU A 6 -2.33 7.80 -1.56
CA GLU A 6 -2.87 6.58 -0.97
C GLU A 6 -2.71 5.41 -1.94
N LYS A 7 -2.97 5.63 -3.24
CA LYS A 7 -2.73 4.64 -4.29
C LYS A 7 -1.25 4.25 -4.34
N ALA A 8 -0.35 5.23 -4.42
CA ALA A 8 1.09 4.97 -4.47
C ALA A 8 1.59 4.15 -3.27
N LEU A 9 1.10 4.45 -2.05
CA LEU A 9 1.46 3.65 -0.87
C LEU A 9 0.81 2.26 -0.90
N LEU A 10 -0.44 2.14 -1.36
CA LEU A 10 -1.12 0.85 -1.51
C LEU A 10 -0.34 -0.05 -2.48
N ASP A 11 0.09 0.47 -3.63
CA ASP A 11 0.86 -0.26 -4.63
C ASP A 11 2.21 -0.73 -4.09
N ILE A 12 2.91 0.14 -3.36
CA ILE A 12 4.16 -0.21 -2.68
C ILE A 12 3.94 -1.35 -1.69
N VAL A 13 2.91 -1.24 -0.84
CA VAL A 13 2.61 -2.26 0.17
C VAL A 13 2.27 -3.60 -0.49
N ILE A 14 1.42 -3.59 -1.52
CA ILE A 14 1.01 -4.81 -2.23
C ILE A 14 2.20 -5.46 -2.92
N LYS A 15 2.98 -4.68 -3.68
CA LYS A 15 4.16 -5.18 -4.38
C LYS A 15 5.18 -5.79 -3.42
N GLU A 16 5.47 -5.11 -2.31
CA GLU A 16 6.42 -5.61 -1.34
C GLU A 16 5.89 -6.81 -0.55
N TYR A 17 4.59 -6.87 -0.30
CA TYR A 17 3.97 -8.03 0.33
C TYR A 17 4.03 -9.26 -0.58
N ILE A 18 3.72 -9.12 -1.88
CA ILE A 18 3.84 -10.19 -2.87
C ILE A 18 5.29 -10.70 -2.93
N LEU A 19 6.27 -9.81 -2.95
CA LEU A 19 7.69 -10.18 -3.05
C LEU A 19 8.25 -10.85 -1.79
N LYS A 20 7.73 -10.52 -0.60
CA LYS A 20 8.35 -10.91 0.67
C LYS A 20 7.52 -11.87 1.51
N GLY A 21 6.21 -11.95 1.27
CA GLY A 21 5.27 -12.71 2.08
C GLY A 21 5.21 -12.25 3.55
N LYS A 22 5.59 -11.00 3.85
CA LYS A 22 5.68 -10.48 5.22
C LYS A 22 4.97 -9.13 5.36
N PRO A 23 4.37 -8.80 6.52
CA PRO A 23 3.68 -7.54 6.73
C PRO A 23 4.60 -6.32 6.54
N ILE A 24 4.09 -5.30 5.86
CA ILE A 24 4.88 -4.14 5.43
C ILE A 24 4.64 -2.94 6.36
N GLY A 25 5.66 -2.52 7.09
CA GLY A 25 5.59 -1.39 8.03
C GLY A 25 6.07 -0.07 7.45
N SER A 26 5.67 1.05 8.05
CA SER A 26 6.07 2.39 7.59
C SER A 26 7.58 2.62 7.57
N LYS A 27 8.33 2.07 8.55
CA LYS A 27 9.81 2.14 8.58
C LYS A 27 10.45 1.47 7.36
N TYR A 28 9.90 0.34 6.94
CA TYR A 28 10.40 -0.39 5.78
C TYR A 28 10.20 0.40 4.50
N ILE A 29 9.00 0.96 4.33
CA ILE A 29 8.63 1.80 3.20
C ILE A 29 9.57 3.00 3.09
N LEU A 30 9.79 3.74 4.17
CA LEU A 30 10.67 4.92 4.19
C LEU A 30 12.14 4.60 3.94
N LYS A 31 12.60 3.40 4.33
CA LYS A 31 13.99 2.98 4.10
C LYS A 31 14.23 2.60 2.64
N LYS A 32 13.26 1.93 2.00
CA LYS A 32 13.41 1.40 0.64
C LYS A 32 12.99 2.40 -0.44
N TYR A 33 11.99 3.24 -0.16
CA TYR A 33 11.44 4.20 -1.11
C TYR A 33 11.73 5.62 -0.64
N ARG A 34 12.24 6.46 -1.55
CA ARG A 34 12.33 7.90 -1.33
C ARG A 34 10.96 8.53 -1.55
N ILE A 35 10.05 8.27 -0.63
CA ILE A 35 8.75 8.93 -0.60
C ILE A 35 8.99 10.28 0.06
N GLY A 36 8.75 11.38 -0.66
CA GLY A 36 8.97 12.75 -0.19
C GLY A 36 7.99 13.17 0.92
N CYS A 37 7.77 12.31 1.91
CA CYS A 37 6.84 12.50 3.01
C CYS A 37 7.45 12.04 4.34
N SER A 38 6.95 12.61 5.42
CA SER A 38 7.44 12.31 6.76
C SER A 38 6.99 10.91 7.23
N PRO A 39 7.67 10.31 8.23
CA PRO A 39 7.22 9.07 8.84
C PRO A 39 5.80 9.11 9.40
N ALA A 40 5.39 10.26 9.93
CA ALA A 40 4.04 10.48 10.44
C ALA A 40 3.01 10.42 9.31
N THR A 41 3.29 11.08 8.19
CA THR A 41 2.42 11.08 7.00
C THR A 41 2.21 9.67 6.45
N VAL A 42 3.26 8.87 6.36
CA VAL A 42 3.15 7.46 5.92
C VAL A 42 2.24 6.66 6.85
N ARG A 43 2.38 6.81 8.17
CA ARG A 43 1.53 6.10 9.14
C ARG A 43 0.06 6.49 9.01
N ILE A 44 -0.23 7.79 8.87
CA ILE A 44 -1.60 8.30 8.67
C ILE A 44 -2.21 7.72 7.40
N ILE A 45 -1.46 7.69 6.29
CA ILE A 45 -1.96 7.14 5.03
C ILE A 45 -2.21 5.63 5.15
N LEU A 46 -1.29 4.89 5.76
CA LEU A 46 -1.47 3.45 5.99
C LEU A 46 -2.70 3.16 6.86
N HIS A 47 -2.94 3.98 7.88
CA HIS A 47 -4.14 3.87 8.71
C HIS A 47 -5.41 4.20 7.92
N SER A 48 -5.39 5.24 7.08
CA SER A 48 -6.55 5.54 6.22
C SER A 48 -6.85 4.42 5.22
N LEU A 49 -5.82 3.76 4.68
CA LEU A 49 -5.98 2.58 3.82
C LEU A 49 -6.58 1.39 4.56
N GLU A 50 -6.24 1.23 5.84
CA GLU A 50 -6.79 0.23 6.76
C GLU A 50 -8.26 0.51 7.05
N GLU A 51 -8.62 1.72 7.46
CA GLU A 51 -10.02 2.13 7.70
C GLU A 51 -10.89 1.98 6.44
N LYS A 52 -10.31 2.21 5.26
CA LYS A 52 -10.98 2.01 3.97
C LYS A 52 -11.03 0.55 3.52
N GLY A 53 -10.42 -0.38 4.26
CA GLY A 53 -10.42 -1.81 4.03
C GLY A 53 -9.55 -2.30 2.88
N TYR A 54 -8.58 -1.49 2.41
CA TYR A 54 -7.61 -1.92 1.39
C TYR A 54 -6.40 -2.65 1.98
N LEU A 55 -6.06 -2.29 3.21
CA LEU A 55 -5.04 -2.94 4.01
C LEU A 55 -5.66 -3.45 5.31
N ASP A 56 -4.98 -4.39 5.95
CA ASP A 56 -5.30 -4.87 7.28
C ASP A 56 -3.99 -5.07 8.08
N ARG A 57 -4.11 -5.41 9.36
CA ARG A 57 -3.01 -5.67 10.27
C ARG A 57 -3.22 -7.00 10.99
N LEU A 58 -2.18 -7.81 11.06
CA LEU A 58 -2.21 -9.07 11.82
C LEU A 58 -2.26 -8.85 13.34
N SER A 59 -1.69 -7.76 13.84
CA SER A 59 -1.71 -7.41 15.27
C SER A 59 -1.35 -5.96 15.54
N SER A 60 -1.66 -5.50 16.77
CA SER A 60 -0.85 -4.55 17.57
C SER A 60 0.21 -3.74 16.80
N SER A 61 1.34 -4.42 16.70
CA SER A 61 2.65 -3.98 16.26
C SER A 61 3.02 -4.44 14.84
N SER A 62 2.16 -5.22 14.18
CA SER A 62 2.46 -5.79 12.88
C SER A 62 2.38 -4.74 11.76
N GLY A 63 3.17 -4.97 10.71
CA GLY A 63 3.03 -4.25 9.44
C GLY A 63 1.65 -4.46 8.81
N ARG A 64 1.45 -3.93 7.62
CA ARG A 64 0.17 -3.96 6.91
C ARG A 64 0.22 -5.09 5.89
N ILE A 65 -0.90 -5.77 5.74
CA ILE A 65 -1.11 -6.79 4.72
C ILE A 65 -2.21 -6.32 3.76
N PRO A 66 -2.12 -6.65 2.47
CA PRO A 66 -3.22 -6.37 1.55
C PRO A 66 -4.44 -7.21 1.86
N THR A 67 -5.62 -6.62 1.70
CA THR A 67 -6.89 -7.36 1.67
C THR A 67 -7.23 -7.74 0.23
N ASP A 68 -8.25 -8.58 0.06
CA ASP A 68 -8.82 -8.87 -1.27
C ASP A 68 -9.23 -7.61 -2.01
N LYS A 69 -9.77 -6.61 -1.28
CA LYS A 69 -10.13 -5.31 -1.84
C LYS A 69 -8.89 -4.53 -2.30
N GLY A 70 -7.81 -4.58 -1.52
CA GLY A 70 -6.50 -4.06 -1.89
C GLY A 70 -5.99 -4.66 -3.21
N TYR A 71 -5.95 -5.98 -3.30
CA TYR A 71 -5.51 -6.68 -4.51
C TYR A 71 -6.37 -6.37 -5.74
N LYS A 72 -7.71 -6.40 -5.59
CA LYS A 72 -8.63 -6.07 -6.69
C LYS A 72 -8.40 -4.65 -7.20
N PHE A 73 -8.16 -3.71 -6.30
CA PHE A 73 -7.84 -2.33 -6.69
C PHE A 73 -6.52 -2.25 -7.45
N TYR A 74 -5.46 -2.88 -6.93
CA TYR A 74 -4.13 -2.90 -7.53
C TYR A 74 -4.12 -3.50 -8.93
N ILE A 75 -4.76 -4.65 -9.13
CA ILE A 75 -4.87 -5.30 -10.45
C ILE A 75 -5.60 -4.38 -11.43
N LYS A 76 -6.69 -3.73 -10.98
CA LYS A 76 -7.43 -2.79 -11.82
C LYS A 76 -6.58 -1.59 -12.26
N ASP A 77 -5.69 -1.11 -11.39
CA ASP A 77 -4.77 -0.01 -11.74
C ASP A 77 -3.71 -0.48 -12.75
N ILE A 78 -3.11 -1.66 -12.54
CA ILE A 78 -2.16 -2.27 -13.50
C ILE A 78 -2.80 -2.48 -14.88
N LEU A 79 -4.01 -3.02 -14.92
CA LEU A 79 -4.73 -3.25 -16.18
C LEU A 79 -4.99 -1.94 -16.93
N ARG A 80 -5.29 -0.84 -16.21
CA ARG A 80 -5.45 0.48 -16.82
C ARG A 80 -4.14 1.00 -17.40
N GLU A 81 -3.03 0.87 -16.67
CA GLU A 81 -1.72 1.26 -17.19
C GLU A 81 -1.31 0.44 -18.41
N THR A 82 -1.63 -0.85 -18.43
CA THR A 82 -1.30 -1.75 -19.54
C THR A 82 -2.10 -1.38 -20.78
N ASN A 83 -3.41 -1.17 -20.63
CA ASN A 83 -4.30 -0.77 -21.73
C ASN A 83 -4.00 0.65 -22.25
N ALA A 84 -3.47 1.55 -21.43
CA ALA A 84 -3.09 2.91 -21.87
C ALA A 84 -1.77 2.95 -22.68
N ARG A 85 -0.99 1.87 -22.65
CA ARG A 85 0.26 1.71 -23.42
C ARG A 85 0.08 0.90 -24.70
N SER A 86 -1.15 0.42 -24.96
CA SER A 86 -1.55 -0.32 -26.16
C SER A 86 -2.30 0.61 -27.10
#